data_AF-A0A3C1LVW4-F1
#
_entry.id   AF-A0A3C1LVW4-F1
#
_cell.length_a   1.000
_cell.length_b   1.000
_cell.length_c   1.000
_cell.angle_alpha   90.00
_cell.angle_beta   90.00
_cell.angle_gamma   90.00
#
_symmetry.space_group_name_H-M   'P 1'
#
loop_
_entity.id
_entity.type
_entity.pdbx_description
1 polymer ?
#
loop_
_entity_poly.entity_id
_entity_poly.type
_entity_poly.pdbx_seq_one_letter_code
_entity_poly.pdbx_strand_id
1 'polypeptide(L)'
;MPGQKAKDFKGTMKKLISYLGKYRLAVIIVWLFAIISTVFTILGPKILGFATDELFGGITGIASGTGGGIDFAKIGRILLLLAALYIASALFMYIQSYIMTNVTMKLTYQLRKELNDKIHRLPFGYYDKITHGEVLSRITNDVDT
;
A
#
# COMPACT_ATOMS: atom_id res chain seq x y z
N MET A 1 -25.37 11.33 9.84
CA MET A 1 -25.08 11.99 11.14
C MET A 1 -23.66 12.55 11.08
N PRO A 2 -23.41 13.81 11.43
CA PRO A 2 -22.04 14.34 11.42
C PRO A 2 -21.20 13.57 12.43
N GLY A 3 -20.10 12.95 11.96
CA GLY A 3 -19.23 12.13 12.81
C GLY A 3 -18.69 12.94 13.98
N GLN A 4 -18.88 12.43 15.21
CA GLN A 4 -18.33 13.08 16.40
C GLN A 4 -16.80 13.11 16.27
N LYS A 5 -16.21 14.32 16.29
CA LYS A 5 -14.76 14.50 16.28
C LYS A 5 -14.15 13.73 17.45
N ALA A 6 -13.07 12.99 17.17
CA ALA A 6 -12.32 12.30 18.21
C ALA A 6 -11.92 13.30 19.31
N LYS A 7 -12.37 13.06 20.55
CA LYS A 7 -11.97 13.87 21.72
C LYS A 7 -10.45 13.83 21.95
N ASP A 8 -9.79 12.74 21.55
CA ASP A 8 -8.34 12.58 21.58
C ASP A 8 -7.85 11.73 20.40
N PHE A 9 -7.62 12.38 19.26
CA PHE A 9 -7.10 11.72 18.05
C PHE A 9 -5.68 11.17 18.26
N LYS A 10 -4.82 11.93 18.95
CA LYS A 10 -3.41 11.56 19.16
C LYS A 10 -3.28 10.33 20.06
N GLY A 11 -4.03 10.27 21.15
CA GLY A 11 -4.04 9.11 22.05
C GLY A 11 -4.62 7.87 21.38
N THR A 12 -5.67 8.02 20.56
CA THR A 12 -6.25 6.91 19.78
C THR A 12 -5.26 6.36 18.77
N MET A 13 -4.56 7.23 18.04
CA MET A 13 -3.52 6.82 17.10
C MET A 13 -2.36 6.10 17.79
N LYS A 14 -1.92 6.60 18.96
CA LYS A 14 -0.89 5.93 19.76
C LYS A 14 -1.31 4.52 20.19
N LYS A 15 -2.58 4.33 20.57
CA LYS A 15 -3.12 3.00 20.89
C LYS A 15 -3.07 2.10 19.66
N LEU A 16 -3.59 2.53 18.51
CA LEU A 16 -3.56 1.73 17.27
C LEU A 16 -2.13 1.32 16.86
N ILE A 17 -1.17 2.25 16.97
CA ILE A 17 0.25 1.94 16.72
C ILE A 17 0.77 0.90 17.73
N SER A 18 0.33 0.95 18.99
CA SER A 18 0.67 -0.08 19.97
C SER A 18 0.11 -1.46 19.59
N TYR A 19 -1.09 -1.56 19.00
CA TYR A 19 -1.62 -2.82 18.49
C TYR A 19 -0.78 -3.37 17.33
N LEU A 20 -0.34 -2.48 16.43
CA LEU A 20 0.61 -2.81 15.36
C LEU A 20 1.98 -3.24 15.88
N GLY A 21 2.38 -2.83 17.09
CA GLY A 21 3.65 -3.18 17.72
C GLY A 21 3.89 -4.69 17.82
N LYS A 22 2.83 -5.50 17.96
CA LYS A 22 2.91 -6.97 17.93
C LYS A 22 3.40 -7.51 16.58
N TYR A 23 3.20 -6.75 15.51
CA TYR A 23 3.58 -7.08 14.13
C TYR A 23 4.76 -6.24 13.62
N ARG A 24 5.55 -5.65 14.51
CA ARG A 24 6.67 -4.74 14.17
C ARG A 24 7.62 -5.28 13.08
N LEU A 25 7.94 -6.57 13.11
CA LEU A 25 8.85 -7.18 12.13
C LEU A 25 8.21 -7.23 10.74
N ALA A 26 6.93 -7.63 10.66
CA ALA A 26 6.18 -7.64 9.42
C ALA A 26 6.05 -6.23 8.84
N VAL A 27 5.78 -5.22 9.68
CA VAL A 27 5.71 -3.82 9.27
C VAL A 27 7.06 -3.34 8.72
N ILE A 28 8.18 -3.66 9.37
CA ILE A 28 9.52 -3.28 8.88
C ILE A 28 9.81 -3.92 7.51
N ILE A 29 9.47 -5.20 7.32
CA ILE A 29 9.65 -5.89 6.04
C ILE A 29 8.79 -5.24 4.93
N VAL A 30 7.52 -4.94 5.23
CA VAL A 30 6.61 -4.25 4.32
C VAL A 30 7.18 -2.89 3.90
N TRP A 31 7.67 -2.10 4.86
CA TRP A 31 8.31 -0.82 4.60
C TRP A 31 9.54 -0.94 3.71
N LEU A 32 10.40 -1.92 3.97
CA LEU A 32 11.61 -2.16 3.17
C LEU A 32 11.24 -2.50 1.72
N PHE A 33 10.29 -3.42 1.51
CA PHE A 33 9.83 -3.79 0.17
C PHE A 33 9.08 -2.66 -0.54
N ALA A 34 8.30 -1.86 0.18
CA ALA A 34 7.64 -0.68 -0.38
C ALA A 34 8.66 0.35 -0.86
N ILE A 35 9.75 0.59 -0.12
CA ILE A 35 10.81 1.50 -0.54
C ILE A 35 11.50 0.96 -1.80
N ILE A 36 11.87 -0.31 -1.82
CA ILE A 36 12.53 -0.92 -3.00
C ILE A 36 11.63 -0.84 -4.24
N SER A 37 10.35 -1.23 -4.12
CA SER A 37 9.42 -1.15 -5.25
C SER A 37 9.25 0.29 -5.74
N THR A 38 9.17 1.25 -4.82
CA THR A 38 9.04 2.67 -5.15
C THR A 38 10.28 3.21 -5.86
N VAL A 39 11.48 2.81 -5.43
CA VAL A 39 12.72 3.17 -6.15
C VAL A 39 12.69 2.63 -7.57
N PHE A 40 12.26 1.39 -7.78
CA PHE A 40 12.14 0.82 -9.12
C PHE A 40 11.10 1.56 -9.97
N THR A 41 9.91 1.87 -9.46
CA THR A 41 8.92 2.62 -10.25
C THR A 41 9.41 4.01 -10.63
N ILE A 42 10.21 4.67 -9.77
CA ILE A 42 10.82 5.97 -10.07
C ILE A 42 11.97 5.86 -11.09
N LEU A 43 12.74 4.77 -11.08
CA LEU A 43 13.80 4.54 -12.07
C LEU A 43 13.25 4.20 -13.47
N GLY A 44 12.02 3.69 -13.56
CA GLY A 44 11.38 3.33 -14.82
C GLY A 44 11.36 4.46 -15.87
N PRO A 45 10.81 5.64 -15.56
CA PRO A 45 10.83 6.80 -16.46
C PRO A 45 12.22 7.21 -16.92
N LYS A 46 13.23 7.12 -16.05
CA LYS A 46 14.62 7.46 -16.39
C LYS A 46 15.20 6.46 -17.41
N ILE A 47 14.93 5.17 -17.22
CA ILE A 47 15.36 4.11 -18.16
C ILE A 47 14.63 4.25 -19.50
N LEU A 48 13.33 4.57 -19.47
CA LEU A 48 12.56 4.84 -20.68
C LEU A 48 13.12 6.03 -21.46
N GLY A 49 13.60 7.07 -20.76
CA GLY A 49 14.30 8.20 -21.36
C GLY A 49 15.45 7.78 -22.29
N PHE A 50 16.29 6.82 -21.88
CA PHE A 50 17.38 6.32 -22.73
C PHE A 50 16.89 5.67 -24.03
N ALA A 51 15.75 4.96 -23.99
CA ALA A 51 15.16 4.40 -25.21
C ALA A 51 14.62 5.50 -26.13
N THR A 52 14.01 6.55 -25.54
CA THR A 52 13.55 7.73 -26.28
C THR A 52 14.73 8.48 -26.90
N ASP A 53 15.82 8.68 -26.17
CA ASP A 53 17.02 9.37 -26.66
C ASP A 53 17.66 8.63 -27.85
N GLU A 54 17.77 7.30 -27.79
CA GLU A 54 18.28 6.47 -28.90
C GLU A 54 17.36 6.52 -30.12
N LEU A 55 16.03 6.54 -29.92
CA LEU A 55 15.06 6.73 -31.00
C LEU A 55 15.21 8.10 -31.66
N PHE A 56 15.27 9.17 -30.87
CA PHE A 56 15.43 10.55 -31.38
C PHE A 56 16.78 10.73 -32.08
N GLY A 57 17.86 10.19 -31.53
CA GLY A 57 19.19 10.21 -32.14
C GLY A 57 19.22 9.51 -33.50
N GLY A 58 18.61 8.33 -33.59
CA GLY A 58 18.50 7.60 -34.87
C GLY A 58 17.67 8.34 -35.92
N ILE A 59 16.52 8.91 -35.54
CA ILE A 59 15.66 9.66 -36.47
C ILE A 59 16.36 10.93 -36.98
N THR A 60 17.03 11.68 -36.10
CA THR A 60 17.75 12.90 -36.46
C THR A 60 19.01 12.61 -37.28
N GLY A 61 19.70 11.49 -37.03
CA GLY A 61 20.81 11.01 -37.85
C GLY A 61 20.40 10.66 -39.29
N ILE A 62 19.24 10.02 -39.45
CA ILE A 62 18.64 9.77 -40.78
C ILE A 62 18.27 11.09 -41.46
N ALA A 63 17.63 12.02 -40.75
CA ALA A 63 17.19 13.30 -41.29
C ALA A 63 18.36 14.24 -41.70
N SER A 64 19.50 14.15 -41.01
CA SER A 64 20.71 14.95 -41.28
C SER A 64 21.63 14.35 -42.34
N GLY A 65 21.28 13.18 -42.91
CA GLY A 65 22.08 12.53 -43.96
C GLY A 65 23.38 11.89 -43.46
N THR A 66 23.59 11.79 -42.15
CA THR A 66 24.81 11.21 -41.53
C THR A 66 24.75 9.68 -41.40
N GLY A 67 23.64 9.05 -41.81
CA GLY A 67 23.58 7.60 -42.03
C GLY A 67 23.57 6.73 -40.76
N GLY A 68 23.32 7.29 -39.58
CA GLY A 68 23.07 6.53 -38.37
C GLY A 68 21.61 6.07 -38.30
N GLY A 69 21.32 4.83 -38.69
CA GLY A 69 19.98 4.25 -38.54
C GLY A 69 19.57 4.03 -37.07
N ILE A 70 18.28 3.77 -36.84
CA ILE A 70 17.77 3.43 -35.50
C ILE A 70 18.29 2.07 -35.05
N ASP A 71 18.95 2.01 -33.88
CA ASP A 71 19.39 0.74 -33.27
C ASP A 71 18.25 0.09 -32.48
N PHE A 72 17.40 -0.63 -33.20
CA PHE A 72 16.28 -1.37 -32.61
C PHE A 72 16.73 -2.46 -31.61
N ALA A 73 17.95 -2.98 -31.74
CA ALA A 73 18.47 -3.99 -30.83
C ALA A 73 18.80 -3.39 -29.46
N LYS A 74 19.41 -2.20 -29.41
CA LYS A 74 19.62 -1.46 -28.16
C LYS A 74 18.30 -1.07 -27.49
N ILE A 75 17.36 -0.51 -28.26
CA ILE A 75 16.04 -0.13 -27.74
C ILE A 75 15.32 -1.35 -27.16
N GLY A 76 15.34 -2.48 -27.87
CA GLY A 76 14.78 -3.74 -27.39
C GLY A 76 15.38 -4.20 -26.06
N ARG A 77 16.71 -4.10 -25.88
CA ARG A 77 17.38 -4.42 -24.61
C ARG A 77 16.95 -3.48 -23.47
N ILE A 78 16.83 -2.18 -23.75
CA ILE A 78 16.37 -1.18 -22.76
C ILE A 78 14.93 -1.49 -22.33
N LEU A 79 14.04 -1.77 -23.29
CA LEU A 79 12.65 -2.13 -23.00
C LEU A 79 12.53 -3.45 -22.25
N LEU A 80 13.35 -4.45 -22.55
CA LEU A 80 13.39 -5.71 -21.81
C LEU A 80 13.84 -5.50 -20.36
N LEU A 81 14.90 -4.70 -20.16
CA LEU A 81 15.36 -4.33 -18.81
C LEU A 81 14.25 -3.58 -18.05
N LEU A 82 13.58 -2.63 -18.69
CA LEU A 82 12.46 -1.89 -18.12
C LEU A 82 11.31 -2.83 -17.71
N ALA A 83 10.95 -3.78 -18.58
CA ALA A 83 9.92 -4.78 -18.29
C ALA A 83 10.31 -5.67 -17.08
N ALA A 84 11.54 -6.17 -17.05
CA ALA A 84 12.06 -6.96 -15.93
C ALA A 84 12.03 -6.16 -14.61
N LEU A 85 12.39 -4.89 -14.65
CA LEU A 85 12.37 -3.98 -13.51
C LEU A 85 10.94 -3.72 -12.99
N TYR A 86 9.95 -3.57 -13.87
CA TYR A 86 8.55 -3.46 -13.47
C TYR A 86 7.98 -4.77 -12.90
N ILE A 87 8.36 -5.92 -13.46
CA ILE A 87 7.97 -7.22 -12.90
C ILE A 87 8.56 -7.38 -11.49
N ALA A 88 9.83 -7.03 -11.29
CA ALA A 88 10.46 -7.07 -9.97
C ALA A 88 9.77 -6.13 -8.97
N SER A 89 9.45 -4.90 -9.40
CA SER A 89 8.71 -3.94 -8.58
C SER A 89 7.31 -4.47 -8.20
N ALA A 90 6.57 -5.01 -9.16
CA ALA A 90 5.27 -5.60 -8.93
C ALA A 90 5.32 -6.79 -7.96
N LEU A 91 6.37 -7.61 -8.03
CA LEU A 91 6.60 -8.72 -7.10
C LEU A 91 6.83 -8.21 -5.67
N PHE A 92 7.66 -7.21 -5.46
CA PHE A 92 7.86 -6.61 -4.13
C PHE A 92 6.57 -5.96 -3.60
N MET A 93 5.84 -5.26 -4.47
CA MET A 93 4.55 -4.65 -4.15
C MET A 93 3.50 -5.70 -3.78
N TYR A 94 3.48 -6.83 -4.48
CA TYR A 94 2.58 -7.94 -4.17
C TYR A 94 2.92 -8.57 -2.81
N ILE A 95 4.20 -8.86 -2.55
CA ILE A 95 4.62 -9.49 -1.29
C ILE A 95 4.32 -8.58 -0.10
N GLN A 96 4.64 -7.29 -0.19
CA GLN A 96 4.35 -6.35 0.90
C GLN A 96 2.84 -6.16 1.12
N SER A 97 2.04 -6.13 0.05
CA SER A 97 0.58 -6.11 0.13
C SER A 97 0.01 -7.37 0.79
N TYR A 98 0.51 -8.55 0.42
CA TYR A 98 0.10 -9.82 1.02
C TYR A 98 0.40 -9.88 2.52
N ILE A 99 1.62 -9.47 2.93
CA ILE A 99 2.00 -9.42 4.35
C ILE A 99 1.11 -8.42 5.11
N MET A 100 0.92 -7.22 4.55
CA MET A 100 0.13 -6.18 5.21
C MET A 100 -1.34 -6.59 5.35
N THR A 101 -1.91 -7.25 4.34
CA THR A 101 -3.29 -7.79 4.39
C THR A 101 -3.45 -8.78 5.54
N ASN A 102 -2.50 -9.70 5.70
CA ASN A 102 -2.51 -10.64 6.83
C ASN A 102 -2.41 -9.94 8.19
N VAL A 103 -1.59 -8.88 8.30
CA VAL A 103 -1.49 -8.07 9.53
C VAL A 103 -2.81 -7.37 9.82
N THR A 104 -3.39 -6.70 8.84
CA THR A 104 -4.68 -6.00 8.95
C THR A 104 -5.78 -6.96 9.39
N MET A 105 -5.92 -8.12 8.74
CA MET A 105 -6.95 -9.10 9.10
C MET A 105 -6.82 -9.58 10.55
N LYS A 106 -5.59 -9.83 11.02
CA LYS A 106 -5.36 -10.23 12.41
C LYS A 106 -5.67 -9.11 13.40
N LEU A 107 -5.40 -7.86 13.05
CA LEU A 107 -5.72 -6.69 13.87
C LEU A 107 -7.24 -6.49 13.95
N THR A 108 -7.93 -6.49 12.81
CA THR A 108 -9.40 -6.40 12.75
C THR A 108 -10.05 -7.50 13.59
N TYR A 109 -9.56 -8.74 13.47
CA TYR A 109 -10.06 -9.85 14.30
C TYR A 109 -9.84 -9.60 15.81
N GLN A 110 -8.68 -9.11 16.22
CA GLN A 110 -8.41 -8.77 17.62
C GLN A 110 -9.33 -7.66 18.13
N LEU A 111 -9.52 -6.59 17.34
CA LEU A 111 -10.44 -5.51 17.69
C LEU A 111 -11.89 -6.00 17.83
N ARG A 112 -12.38 -6.80 16.88
CA ARG A 112 -13.72 -7.41 16.97
C ARG A 112 -13.87 -8.28 18.22
N LYS A 113 -12.84 -9.07 18.55
CA LYS A 113 -12.85 -9.91 19.75
C LYS A 113 -12.91 -9.06 21.03
N GLU A 114 -12.06 -8.05 21.15
CA GLU A 114 -12.03 -7.18 22.33
C GLU A 114 -13.31 -6.36 22.49
N LEU A 115 -13.90 -5.90 21.38
CA LEU A 115 -15.20 -5.22 21.39
C LEU A 115 -16.30 -6.17 21.85
N ASN A 116 -16.34 -7.39 21.33
CA ASN A 116 -17.31 -8.39 21.75
C ASN A 116 -17.18 -8.70 23.24
N ASP A 117 -15.96 -8.94 23.73
CA ASP A 117 -15.68 -9.19 25.15
C ASP A 117 -16.09 -7.99 26.02
N LYS A 118 -15.89 -6.76 25.53
CA LYS A 118 -16.30 -5.55 26.25
C LYS A 118 -17.81 -5.46 26.37
N ILE A 119 -18.55 -5.71 25.29
CA ILE A 119 -20.01 -5.65 25.26
C ILE A 119 -20.60 -6.62 26.29
N HIS A 120 -20.14 -7.86 26.34
CA HIS A 120 -20.61 -8.86 27.31
C HIS A 120 -20.37 -8.47 28.78
N ARG A 121 -19.47 -7.52 29.07
CA ARG A 121 -19.14 -7.04 30.42
C ARG A 121 -19.83 -5.74 30.80
N LEU A 122 -20.64 -5.14 29.92
CA LEU A 122 -21.33 -3.89 30.21
C LEU A 122 -22.56 -4.13 31.11
N PRO A 123 -22.84 -3.23 32.07
CA PRO A 123 -23.99 -3.37 32.97
C PRO A 123 -25.31 -3.20 32.21
N PHE A 124 -26.37 -3.81 32.74
CA PHE A 124 -27.71 -3.79 32.14
C PHE A 124 -28.20 -2.37 31.78
N GLY A 125 -27.97 -1.39 32.65
CA GLY A 125 -28.35 0.01 32.41
C GLY A 125 -27.62 0.73 31.26
N TYR A 126 -26.59 0.13 30.67
CA TYR A 126 -26.04 0.59 29.39
C TYR A 126 -27.00 0.28 28.25
N TYR A 127 -27.59 -0.91 28.23
CA TYR A 127 -28.48 -1.40 27.17
C TYR A 127 -29.85 -0.72 27.17
N ASP A 128 -30.32 -0.24 28.32
CA ASP A 128 -31.60 0.48 28.42
C ASP A 128 -31.59 1.84 27.68
N LYS A 129 -30.40 2.35 27.33
CA LYS A 129 -30.21 3.69 26.73
C LYS A 129 -29.91 3.68 25.24
N ILE A 130 -29.77 2.51 24.62
CA ILE A 130 -29.29 2.37 23.23
C ILE A 130 -30.10 1.32 22.51
N THR A 131 -30.42 1.60 21.24
CA THR A 131 -31.17 0.64 20.43
C THR A 131 -30.28 -0.54 20.03
N HIS A 132 -30.88 -1.73 19.90
CA HIS A 132 -30.16 -2.95 19.53
C HIS A 132 -29.40 -2.82 18.19
N GLY A 133 -29.99 -2.11 17.22
CA GLY A 133 -29.37 -1.84 15.93
C GLY A 133 -28.13 -0.93 16.01
N GLU A 134 -28.08 -0.02 16.99
CA GLU A 134 -26.94 0.86 17.19
C GLU A 134 -25.73 0.09 17.76
N VAL A 135 -25.98 -0.90 18.63
CA VAL A 135 -24.92 -1.79 19.14
C VAL A 135 -24.37 -2.66 18.01
N LEU A 136 -25.24 -3.25 17.19
CA LEU A 136 -24.81 -4.07 16.04
C LEU A 136 -23.98 -3.25 15.05
N SER A 137 -24.45 -2.04 14.71
CA SER A 137 -23.77 -1.13 13.77
C SER A 137 -22.37 -0.77 14.24
N ARG A 138 -22.15 -0.52 15.54
CA ARG A 138 -20.81 -0.20 16.07
C ARG A 138 -19.85 -1.38 16.01
N ILE A 139 -20.35 -2.62 16.07
CA ILE A 139 -19.50 -3.82 15.98
C ILE A 139 -19.11 -4.11 14.54
N THR A 140 -20.03 -3.89 13.60
CA THR A 140 -19.82 -4.27 12.20
C THR A 140 -19.25 -3.13 11.35
N ASN A 141 -19.75 -1.89 11.49
CA ASN A 141 -19.37 -0.78 10.60
C ASN A 141 -18.14 -0.02 11.10
N ASP A 142 -18.05 0.27 12.41
CA ASP A 142 -16.97 1.10 12.94
C ASP A 142 -15.62 0.37 12.97
N VAL A 143 -15.62 -0.97 12.86
CA VAL A 143 -14.39 -1.79 12.84
C VAL A 143 -13.85 -1.97 11.41
N ASP A 144 -14.71 -1.81 10.41
CA ASP A 144 -14.37 -1.96 8.99
C ASP A 144 -13.94 -0.63 8.35
N THR A 145 -14.17 0.50 9.03
CA THR A 145 -13.81 1.86 8.60
C THR A 145 -12.45 2.28 9.19
#